data_AF-A0A158E7Z2-F1
#
_entry.id   AF-A0A158E7Z2-F1
#
_cell.length_a   1.000
_cell.length_b   1.000
_cell.length_c   1.000
_cell.angle_alpha   90.00
_cell.angle_beta   90.00
_cell.angle_gamma   90.00
#
_symmetry.space_group_name_H-M   'P 1'
#
loop_
_entity.id
_entity.type
_entity.pdbx_description
1 polymer ?
#
loop_
_entity_poly.entity_id
_entity_poly.type
_entity_poly.pdbx_seq_one_letter_code
_entity_poly.pdbx_strand_id
1 'polypeptide(L)'
;MKPNPEKTRRQLGELGAMAAQTEAMERRILSIATVRLRQVKSKIDEARAQAMTGGEDAQKHYQDLVTERGQLNQVIANARAVLANS
;
A
#
# COMPACT_ATOMS: atom_id res chain seq x y z
N MET A 1 16.01 -21.42 -35.97
CA MET A 1 14.81 -20.57 -35.90
C MET A 1 15.26 -19.13 -36.00
N LYS A 2 14.89 -18.37 -37.04
CA LYS A 2 15.30 -16.96 -37.17
C LYS A 2 14.47 -16.11 -36.19
N PRO A 3 15.06 -15.18 -35.43
CA PRO A 3 14.29 -14.27 -34.60
C PRO A 3 13.33 -13.46 -35.48
N ASN A 4 12.05 -13.41 -35.09
CA ASN A 4 11.02 -12.63 -35.78
C ASN A 4 10.93 -11.25 -35.08
N PRO A 5 11.52 -10.19 -35.66
CA PRO A 5 11.59 -8.87 -35.03
C PRO A 5 10.21 -8.23 -34.81
N GLU A 6 9.21 -8.56 -35.63
CA GLU A 6 7.84 -8.05 -35.43
C GLU A 6 7.18 -8.68 -34.21
N LYS A 7 7.37 -9.99 -34.03
CA LYS A 7 6.89 -10.70 -32.83
C LYS A 7 7.54 -10.13 -31.57
N THR A 8 8.84 -9.88 -31.60
CA THR A 8 9.57 -9.27 -30.48
C THR A 8 9.08 -7.85 -30.18
N ARG A 9 8.87 -7.00 -31.19
CA ARG A 9 8.34 -5.65 -30.99
C ARG A 9 6.94 -5.67 -30.37
N ARG A 10 6.06 -6.56 -30.83
CA ARG A 10 4.72 -6.73 -30.26
C ARG A 10 4.79 -7.14 -28.78
N GLN A 11 5.61 -8.12 -28.45
CA GLN A 11 5.81 -8.58 -27.08
C GLN A 11 6.36 -7.46 -26.17
N LEU A 12 7.33 -6.68 -26.66
CA LEU A 12 7.84 -5.53 -25.91
C LEU A 12 6.77 -4.44 -25.69
N GLY A 13 5.92 -4.20 -26.68
CA GLY A 13 4.78 -3.28 -26.54
C GLY A 13 3.77 -3.75 -25.50
N GLU A 14 3.43 -5.05 -25.51
CA GLU A 14 2.56 -5.67 -24.51
C GLU A 14 3.14 -5.57 -23.09
N LEU A 15 4.44 -5.83 -22.94
CA LEU A 15 5.15 -5.69 -21.66
C LEU A 15 5.17 -4.23 -21.17
N GLY A 16 5.42 -3.26 -22.06
CA GLY A 16 5.39 -1.84 -21.70
C GLY A 16 4.00 -1.39 -21.24
N ALA A 17 2.94 -1.86 -21.90
CA ALA A 17 1.56 -1.57 -21.49
C ALA A 17 1.23 -2.18 -20.11
N MET A 18 1.70 -3.40 -19.82
CA MET A 18 1.53 -4.02 -18.50
C MET A 18 2.30 -3.26 -17.42
N ALA A 19 3.54 -2.86 -17.69
CA ALA A 19 4.35 -2.08 -16.75
C ALA A 19 3.66 -0.75 -16.36
N ALA A 20 3.13 -0.02 -17.34
CA ALA A 20 2.39 1.21 -17.10
C ALA A 20 1.11 0.98 -16.26
N GLN A 21 0.41 -0.13 -16.47
CA GLN A 21 -0.76 -0.50 -15.66
C GLN A 21 -0.36 -0.84 -14.21
N THR A 22 0.74 -1.57 -14.02
CA THR A 22 1.28 -1.86 -12.69
C THR A 22 1.63 -0.56 -11.96
N GLU A 23 2.34 0.35 -12.61
CA GLU A 23 2.71 1.64 -12.02
C GLU A 23 1.47 2.46 -11.61
N ALA A 24 0.45 2.53 -12.49
CA ALA A 24 -0.79 3.22 -12.20
C ALA A 24 -1.52 2.60 -10.99
N MET A 25 -1.52 1.27 -10.88
CA MET A 25 -2.13 0.57 -9.74
C MET A 25 -1.37 0.84 -8.44
N GLU A 26 -0.03 0.81 -8.47
CA GLU A 26 0.80 1.09 -7.30
C GLU A 26 0.63 2.53 -6.80
N ARG A 27 0.54 3.51 -7.72
CA ARG A 27 0.19 4.90 -7.35
C ARG A 27 -1.17 4.99 -6.65
N ARG A 28 -2.15 4.21 -7.11
CA ARG A 28 -3.48 4.14 -6.49
C ARG A 28 -3.43 3.50 -5.11
N ILE A 29 -2.71 2.38 -4.95
CA ILE A 29 -2.50 1.70 -3.67
C ILE A 29 -1.83 2.66 -2.67
N LEU A 30 -0.76 3.33 -3.10
CA LEU A 30 -0.04 4.30 -2.28
C LEU A 30 -0.95 5.45 -1.81
N SER A 31 -1.78 6.00 -2.70
CA SER A 31 -2.74 7.05 -2.35
C SER A 31 -3.74 6.58 -1.28
N ILE A 32 -4.37 5.42 -1.49
CA ILE A 32 -5.35 4.85 -0.56
C ILE A 32 -4.71 4.55 0.80
N ALA A 33 -3.55 3.87 0.80
CA ALA A 33 -2.85 3.51 2.03
C ALA A 33 -2.41 4.76 2.82
N THR A 34 -1.98 5.82 2.13
CA THR A 34 -1.59 7.08 2.78
C THR A 34 -2.78 7.78 3.44
N VAL A 35 -3.93 7.84 2.77
CA VAL A 35 -5.16 8.40 3.36
C VAL A 35 -5.59 7.57 4.57
N ARG A 36 -5.60 6.24 4.44
CA ARG A 36 -5.98 5.36 5.55
C ARG A 36 -5.02 5.47 6.73
N LEU A 37 -3.71 5.55 6.48
CA LEU A 37 -2.71 5.74 7.53
C LEU A 37 -2.96 7.02 8.33
N ARG A 38 -3.35 8.12 7.65
CA ARG A 38 -3.70 9.38 8.34
C ARG A 38 -4.93 9.20 9.23
N GLN A 39 -5.97 8.53 8.74
CA GLN A 39 -7.18 8.25 9.52
C GLN A 39 -6.89 7.37 10.74
N VAL A 40 -6.10 6.31 10.56
CA VAL A 40 -5.71 5.40 11.65
C VAL A 40 -4.89 6.14 12.69
N LYS A 41 -3.96 7.02 12.29
CA LYS A 41 -3.20 7.85 13.25
C LYS A 41 -4.12 8.72 14.12
N SER A 42 -5.09 9.42 13.52
CA SER A 42 -6.08 10.20 14.27
C SER A 42 -6.85 9.33 15.27
N LYS A 43 -7.31 8.16 14.83
CA LYS A 43 -8.06 7.21 15.68
C LYS A 43 -7.21 6.65 16.82
N ILE A 44 -5.91 6.42 16.60
CA ILE A 44 -4.99 5.99 17.65
C ILE A 44 -4.87 7.06 18.73
N ASP A 45 -4.76 8.33 18.34
CA ASP A 45 -4.63 9.44 19.28
C ASP A 45 -5.90 9.57 20.14
N GLU A 46 -7.09 9.40 19.53
CA GLU A 46 -8.38 9.37 20.22
C GLU A 46 -8.53 8.13 21.14
N ALA A 47 -8.20 6.94 20.63
CA ALA A 47 -8.34 5.67 21.34
C ALA A 47 -7.32 5.49 22.47
N ARG A 48 -6.17 6.18 22.43
CA ARG A 48 -5.13 6.07 23.46
C ARG A 48 -5.68 6.40 24.84
N ALA A 49 -6.41 7.50 24.98
CA ALA A 49 -6.98 7.90 26.26
C ALA A 49 -8.01 6.87 26.75
N GLN A 50 -8.85 6.37 25.83
CA GLN A 50 -9.85 5.36 26.13
C GLN A 50 -9.25 4.02 26.53
N ALA A 51 -8.10 3.62 25.97
CA ALA A 51 -7.43 2.37 26.32
C ALA A 51 -6.78 2.40 27.72
N MET A 52 -6.50 3.59 28.28
CA MET A 52 -5.92 3.72 29.61
C MET A 52 -6.97 3.61 30.73
N THR A 53 -8.20 4.03 30.47
CA THR A 53 -9.29 4.07 31.46
C THR A 53 -10.42 3.10 31.16
N GLY A 54 -10.56 2.70 29.89
CA GLY A 54 -11.51 1.72 29.42
C GLY A 54 -10.96 0.32 29.61
N GLY A 55 -11.86 -0.62 29.90
CA GLY A 55 -11.53 -2.03 30.08
C GLY A 55 -10.94 -2.69 28.83
N GLU A 56 -10.91 -4.02 28.85
CA GLU A 56 -10.22 -4.85 27.86
C GLU A 56 -10.59 -4.54 26.40
N ASP A 57 -11.86 -4.22 26.12
CA ASP A 57 -12.32 -3.88 24.76
C ASP A 57 -11.65 -2.61 24.20
N ALA A 58 -11.45 -1.59 25.04
CA ALA A 58 -10.80 -0.35 24.63
C ALA A 58 -9.30 -0.57 24.36
N GLN A 59 -8.66 -1.41 25.18
CA GLN A 59 -7.26 -1.81 24.96
C GLN A 59 -7.09 -2.60 23.66
N LYS A 60 -8.00 -3.55 23.41
CA LYS A 60 -7.99 -4.35 22.18
C LYS A 60 -8.18 -3.46 20.95
N HIS A 61 -9.15 -2.54 20.98
CA HIS A 61 -9.38 -1.61 19.87
C HIS A 61 -8.15 -0.76 19.56
N TYR A 62 -7.48 -0.23 20.59
CA TYR A 62 -6.24 0.51 20.41
C TYR A 62 -5.11 -0.36 19.82
N GLN A 63 -4.98 -1.60 20.28
CA GLN A 63 -3.98 -2.53 19.76
C GLN A 63 -4.22 -2.91 18.29
N ASP A 64 -5.48 -3.08 17.89
CA ASP A 64 -5.87 -3.33 16.50
C ASP A 64 -5.47 -2.16 15.60
N LEU A 65 -5.74 -0.92 16.04
CA LEU A 65 -5.34 0.28 15.31
C LEU A 65 -3.82 0.42 15.18
N VAL A 66 -3.06 0.14 16.24
CA VAL A 66 -1.58 0.15 16.21
C VAL A 66 -1.04 -0.91 15.24
N THR A 67 -1.67 -2.08 15.20
CA THR A 67 -1.32 -3.16 14.26
C THR A 67 -1.61 -2.75 12.82
N GLU A 68 -2.80 -2.19 12.56
CA GLU A 68 -3.19 -1.67 11.25
C GLU A 68 -2.20 -0.60 10.75
N ARG A 69 -1.78 0.34 11.63
CA ARG A 69 -0.76 1.35 11.30
C ARG A 69 0.54 0.71 10.82
N GLY A 70 1.00 -0.36 11.48
CA GLY A 70 2.19 -1.10 11.09
C GLY A 70 2.07 -1.71 9.69
N GLN A 71 0.93 -2.38 9.43
CA GLN A 71 0.62 -2.97 8.13
C GLN A 71 0.57 -1.93 7.01
N LEU A 72 -0.07 -0.78 7.26
CA LEU A 72 -0.15 0.32 6.30
C LEU A 72 1.22 0.91 5.95
N ASN A 73 2.11 1.05 6.94
CA ASN A 73 3.49 1.49 6.68
C ASN A 73 4.23 0.49 5.77
N GLN A 74 4.03 -0.82 5.98
CA GLN A 74 4.64 -1.84 5.11
C GLN A 74 4.10 -1.76 3.67
N VAL A 75 2.78 -1.59 3.50
CA VAL A 75 2.16 -1.42 2.18
C VAL A 75 2.72 -0.20 1.47
N ILE A 76 2.82 0.94 2.17
CA ILE A 76 3.38 2.17 1.60
C ILE A 76 4.85 1.99 1.21
N ALA A 77 5.65 1.32 2.05
CA ALA A 77 7.04 1.04 1.75
C ALA A 77 7.20 0.16 0.50
N ASN A 78 6.39 -0.90 0.39
CA ASN A 78 6.40 -1.79 -0.76
C ASN A 78 5.98 -1.07 -2.05
N ALA A 79 4.87 -0.31 -2.01
CA ALA A 79 4.41 0.44 -3.18
C ALA A 79 5.45 1.47 -3.66
N ARG A 80 6.12 2.16 -2.73
CA ARG A 80 7.23 3.07 -3.07
C ARG A 80 8.42 2.35 -3.67
N ALA A 81 8.76 1.16 -3.16
CA ALA A 81 9.85 0.36 -3.70
C ALA A 81 9.56 -0.11 -5.14
N VAL A 82 8.31 -0.50 -5.43
CA VAL A 82 7.91 -0.85 -6.81
C VAL A 82 8.02 0.37 -7.72
N LEU A 83 7.47 1.51 -7.31
CA LEU A 83 7.49 2.76 -8.10
C LEU A 83 8.90 3.34 -8.30
N ALA A 84 9.85 3.09 -7.39
CA ALA A 84 11.24 3.51 -7.55
C ALA A 84 12.03 2.63 -8.53
N ASN A 85 11.55 1.41 -8.78
CA ASN A 85 12.14 0.43 -9.70
C ASN A 85 11.35 0.31 -11.02
N SER A 86 10.32 1.14 -11.20
CA SER A 86 9.50 1.26 -12.42
C SER A 86 10.10 2.30 -13.35
#